data_AF-A0A9N9D193-F1
#
_entry.id   AF-A0A9N9D193-F1
#
_cell.length_a   1.000
_cell.length_b   1.000
_cell.length_c   1.000
_cell.angle_alpha   90.00
_cell.angle_beta   90.00
_cell.angle_gamma   90.00
#
_symmetry.space_group_name_H-M   'P 1'
#
loop_
_entity.id
_entity.type
_entity.pdbx_description
1 polymer ?
#
loop_
_entity_poly.entity_id
_entity_poly.type
_entity_poly.pdbx_seq_one_letter_code
_entity_poly.pdbx_strand_id
1 'polypeptide(L)'
;MSPTTFEHNKIAYGHNIRGFDAHVPDAFGLNRVQMKRYYEEVYTHGPNPQIPLSPASIAGAAAYKAVFIIQPSFDYVNYSHEVNRIADVAAREALFLLQQFPLPNVDPKVVSISAAAGAHRLYNQHCQHLCFEEKILRNMEGPIESIHFTSKF
;
A
#
# COMPACT_ATOMS: atom_id res chain seq x y z
N MET A 1 11.10 -19.99 -33.78
CA MET A 1 11.44 -18.70 -33.14
C MET A 1 10.61 -17.61 -33.80
N SER A 2 9.60 -17.11 -33.09
CA SER A 2 8.97 -15.81 -33.32
C SER A 2 8.52 -15.28 -31.95
N PRO A 3 8.77 -14.01 -31.60
CA PRO A 3 8.51 -13.46 -30.28
C PRO A 3 7.04 -13.04 -30.19
N THR A 4 6.27 -13.59 -29.26
CA THR A 4 4.95 -13.05 -28.94
C THR A 4 5.13 -11.85 -28.03
N THR A 5 4.98 -10.69 -28.67
CA THR A 5 4.60 -9.38 -28.14
C THR A 5 3.84 -9.48 -26.82
N PHE A 6 4.44 -8.93 -25.76
CA PHE A 6 3.74 -8.66 -24.50
C PHE A 6 2.73 -7.54 -24.76
N GLU A 7 1.50 -7.93 -25.10
CA GLU A 7 0.38 -7.01 -25.15
C GLU A 7 0.19 -6.38 -23.77
N HIS A 8 0.47 -5.08 -23.71
CA HIS A 8 -0.08 -4.20 -22.70
C HIS A 8 -1.60 -4.17 -22.85
N ASN A 9 -2.36 -4.90 -22.04
CA ASN A 9 -3.75 -4.54 -21.79
C ASN A 9 -4.36 -5.12 -20.49
N LYS A 10 -4.52 -4.21 -19.52
CA LYS A 10 -5.77 -3.90 -18.80
C LYS A 10 -6.49 -4.94 -17.91
N ILE A 11 -6.01 -6.17 -17.74
CA ILE A 11 -6.67 -7.15 -16.83
C ILE A 11 -5.85 -7.44 -15.55
N ALA A 12 -4.71 -6.78 -15.35
CA ALA A 12 -3.82 -7.02 -14.21
C ALA A 12 -4.37 -6.62 -12.83
N TYR A 13 -5.55 -5.99 -12.76
CA TYR A 13 -6.12 -5.45 -11.52
C TYR A 13 -7.25 -6.29 -10.91
N GLY A 14 -7.71 -7.37 -11.56
CA GLY A 14 -8.94 -8.08 -11.17
C GLY A 14 -8.80 -9.51 -10.64
N HIS A 15 -7.61 -10.10 -10.65
CA HIS A 15 -7.40 -11.42 -10.07
C HIS A 15 -6.25 -11.36 -9.07
N ASN A 16 -6.56 -11.83 -7.85
CA ASN A 16 -5.62 -12.16 -6.80
C ASN A 16 -4.28 -12.54 -7.41
N ILE A 17 -3.29 -11.70 -7.10
CA ILE A 17 -1.96 -11.69 -7.70
C ILE A 17 -1.49 -13.14 -7.84
N ARG A 18 -1.31 -13.61 -9.08
CA ARG A 18 -1.05 -15.02 -9.39
C ARG A 18 0.01 -15.57 -8.43
N GLY A 19 -0.38 -16.51 -7.57
CA GLY A 19 0.47 -17.11 -6.54
C GLY A 19 -0.08 -17.05 -5.11
N PHE A 20 -1.14 -16.26 -4.87
CA PHE A 20 -1.85 -16.23 -3.58
C PHE A 20 -3.16 -17.03 -3.67
N ASP A 21 -3.12 -18.31 -3.32
CA ASP A 21 -4.27 -19.22 -3.40
C ASP A 21 -5.22 -19.08 -2.20
N ALA A 22 -5.50 -17.84 -1.81
CA ALA A 22 -6.47 -17.53 -0.76
C ALA A 22 -7.60 -16.71 -1.38
N HIS A 23 -8.83 -17.19 -1.22
CA HIS A 23 -10.03 -16.39 -1.47
C HIS A 23 -10.09 -15.27 -0.42
N VAL A 24 -9.48 -14.13 -0.74
CA VAL A 24 -9.57 -12.91 0.08
C VAL A 24 -10.74 -12.08 -0.47
N PRO A 25 -11.74 -11.73 0.35
CA PRO A 25 -12.89 -10.93 -0.10
C PRO A 25 -12.48 -9.55 -0.64
N ASP A 26 -11.31 -9.05 -0.22
CA ASP A 26 -10.71 -7.82 -0.69
C ASP A 26 -9.38 -8.09 -1.43
N ALA A 27 -9.10 -7.34 -2.49
CA ALA A 27 -7.81 -7.43 -3.18
C ALA A 27 -6.64 -7.11 -2.21
N PHE A 28 -5.55 -7.88 -2.34
CA PHE A 28 -4.35 -7.70 -1.52
C PHE A 28 -3.84 -6.24 -1.52
N GLY A 29 -3.70 -5.65 -0.34
CA GLY A 29 -3.31 -4.25 -0.16
C GLY A 29 -4.49 -3.27 -0.03
N LEU A 30 -5.74 -3.75 0.08
CA LEU A 30 -6.90 -2.90 0.41
C LEU A 30 -7.21 -2.82 1.91
N ASN A 31 -6.71 -3.76 2.71
CA ASN A 31 -6.96 -3.77 4.15
C ASN A 31 -5.73 -3.24 4.92
N ARG A 32 -5.73 -1.95 5.25
CA ARG A 32 -4.65 -1.30 6.01
C ARG A 32 -4.35 -1.99 7.34
N VAL A 33 -5.39 -2.44 8.06
CA VAL A 33 -5.24 -3.10 9.37
C VAL A 33 -4.52 -4.43 9.22
N GLN A 34 -4.88 -5.22 8.20
CA GLN A 34 -4.19 -6.48 7.90
C GLN A 34 -2.72 -6.25 7.52
N MET A 35 -2.45 -5.24 6.68
CA MET A 35 -1.09 -4.92 6.24
C MET A 35 -0.21 -4.42 7.39
N LYS A 36 -0.79 -3.66 8.33
CA LYS A 36 -0.13 -3.26 9.58
C LYS A 36 0.24 -4.48 10.44
N ARG A 37 -0.67 -5.46 10.58
CA ARG A 37 -0.39 -6.69 11.33
C ARG A 37 0.77 -7.47 10.72
N TYR A 38 0.82 -7.59 9.40
CA TYR A 38 1.96 -8.20 8.70
C TYR A 38 3.27 -7.45 8.97
N TYR A 39 3.24 -6.12 8.97
CA TYR A 39 4.41 -5.32 9.34
C TYR A 39 4.86 -5.59 10.78
N GLU A 40 3.94 -5.61 11.75
CA GLU A 40 4.26 -5.86 13.16
C GLU A 40 4.81 -7.27 13.37
N GLU A 41 4.25 -8.27 12.67
CA GLU A 41 4.74 -9.65 12.67
C GLU A 41 6.19 -9.73 12.17
N VAL A 42 6.52 -9.07 11.06
CA VAL A 42 7.85 -9.14 10.45
C VAL A 42 8.90 -8.29 11.19
N TYR A 43 8.56 -7.04 11.52
CA TYR A 43 9.56 -6.05 11.99
C TYR A 43 9.53 -5.78 13.49
N THR A 44 8.42 -6.04 14.19
CA THR A 44 8.28 -5.69 15.62
C THR A 44 8.45 -6.91 16.50
N HIS A 45 7.70 -7.97 16.21
CA HIS A 45 7.74 -9.21 17.00
C HIS A 45 8.79 -10.20 16.49
N GLY A 46 9.16 -10.07 15.21
CA GLY A 46 9.99 -11.04 14.52
C GLY A 46 9.21 -12.31 14.15
N PRO A 47 9.76 -13.15 13.25
CA PRO A 47 9.11 -14.38 12.83
C PRO A 47 8.84 -15.29 14.02
N ASN A 48 7.59 -15.67 14.25
CA ASN A 48 7.27 -16.70 15.22
C ASN A 48 7.72 -18.07 14.65
N PRO A 49 8.61 -18.83 15.31
CA PRO A 49 9.03 -20.14 14.80
C PRO A 49 7.89 -21.16 14.68
N GLN A 50 6.74 -20.93 15.34
CA GLN A 50 5.55 -21.77 15.21
C GLN A 50 4.59 -21.30 14.11
N ILE A 51 4.72 -20.07 13.62
CA ILE A 51 3.90 -19.51 12.53
C ILE A 51 4.87 -18.97 11.47
N PRO A 52 5.27 -19.81 10.50
CA PRO A 52 6.24 -19.40 9.49
C PRO A 52 5.71 -18.22 8.69
N LEU A 53 6.60 -17.28 8.36
CA LEU A 53 6.25 -16.15 7.50
C LEU A 53 5.72 -16.66 6.16
N SER A 54 4.57 -16.13 5.78
CA SER A 54 3.96 -16.42 4.50
C SER A 54 4.44 -15.42 3.44
N PRO A 55 4.31 -15.75 2.14
CA PRO A 55 4.54 -14.77 1.08
C PRO A 55 3.70 -13.49 1.26
N ALA A 56 2.51 -13.62 1.88
CA ALA A 56 1.56 -12.53 2.05
C ALA A 56 2.02 -11.59 3.16
N SER A 57 2.52 -12.15 4.26
CA SER A 57 3.06 -11.35 5.35
C SER A 57 4.33 -10.62 4.92
N ILE A 58 5.23 -11.25 4.15
CA ILE A 58 6.39 -10.56 3.57
C ILE A 58 5.97 -9.43 2.62
N ALA A 59 5.12 -9.73 1.63
CA ALA A 59 4.68 -8.72 0.66
C ALA A 59 3.91 -7.57 1.35
N GLY A 60 3.10 -7.89 2.35
CA GLY A 60 2.23 -6.94 3.03
C GLY A 60 3.00 -6.04 4.00
N ALA A 61 3.97 -6.61 4.71
CA ALA A 61 4.90 -5.87 5.55
C ALA A 61 5.72 -4.87 4.72
N ALA A 62 6.24 -5.31 3.57
CA ALA A 62 6.98 -4.45 2.64
C ALA A 62 6.09 -3.31 2.09
N ALA A 63 4.87 -3.63 1.67
CA ALA A 63 3.91 -2.64 1.17
C ALA A 63 3.56 -1.60 2.25
N TYR A 64 3.27 -2.05 3.47
CA TYR A 64 2.94 -1.16 4.59
C TYR A 64 4.12 -0.24 4.96
N LYS A 65 5.33 -0.81 5.06
CA LYS A 65 6.54 -0.04 5.36
C LYS A 65 6.81 1.04 4.30
N ALA A 66 6.67 0.70 3.02
CA ALA A 66 6.88 1.65 1.93
C ALA A 66 5.93 2.85 2.00
N VAL A 67 4.64 2.60 2.29
CA VAL A 67 3.60 3.65 2.31
C VAL A 67 3.65 4.49 3.57
N PHE A 68 3.80 3.90 4.77
CA PHE A 68 3.55 4.61 6.02
C PHE A 68 4.80 4.94 6.84
N ILE A 69 5.93 4.28 6.58
CA ILE A 69 7.15 4.46 7.36
C ILE A 69 8.21 5.21 6.55
N ILE A 70 8.41 4.82 5.29
CA ILE A 70 9.44 5.42 4.43
C ILE A 70 8.96 6.75 3.85
N GLN A 71 7.66 6.91 3.59
CA GLN A 71 7.12 8.11 2.96
C GLN A 71 5.93 8.71 3.71
N PRO A 72 6.17 9.48 4.79
CA PRO A 72 5.10 10.18 5.48
C PRO A 72 4.64 11.46 4.76
N SER A 73 5.44 12.01 3.82
CA SER A 73 5.14 13.27 3.14
C SER A 73 4.43 13.05 1.81
N PHE A 74 3.20 13.55 1.71
CA PHE A 74 2.37 13.49 0.51
C PHE A 74 2.67 14.68 -0.41
N ASP A 75 3.19 14.40 -1.61
CA ASP A 75 3.22 15.39 -2.69
C ASP A 75 2.22 15.01 -3.79
N TYR A 76 1.03 15.61 -3.72
CA TYR A 76 -0.04 15.39 -4.70
C TYR A 76 0.31 15.90 -6.10
N VAL A 77 1.27 16.81 -6.22
CA VAL A 77 1.62 17.44 -7.50
C VAL A 77 2.18 16.40 -8.49
N ASN A 78 2.72 15.29 -7.99
CA ASN A 78 3.29 14.23 -8.81
C ASN A 78 2.84 12.81 -8.41
N TYR A 79 1.53 12.63 -8.22
CA TYR A 79 0.93 11.37 -7.79
C TYR A 79 1.41 10.14 -8.58
N SER A 80 1.50 10.21 -9.91
CA SER A 80 1.92 9.09 -10.75
C SER A 80 3.39 8.71 -10.52
N HIS A 81 4.27 9.70 -10.37
CA HIS A 81 5.66 9.48 -10.02
C HIS A 81 5.79 8.85 -8.63
N GLU A 82 5.01 9.35 -7.68
CA GLU A 82 5.06 8.88 -6.29
C GLU A 82 4.56 7.44 -6.15
N VAL A 83 3.47 7.10 -6.82
CA VAL A 83 2.95 5.72 -6.88
C VAL A 83 4.01 4.76 -7.39
N ASN A 84 4.70 5.10 -8.48
CA ASN A 84 5.75 4.25 -9.05
C ASN A 84 6.93 4.12 -8.08
N ARG A 85 7.32 5.22 -7.44
CA ARG A 85 8.42 5.26 -6.46
C ARG A 85 8.12 4.36 -5.26
N ILE A 86 6.91 4.43 -4.70
CA ILE A 86 6.49 3.61 -3.56
C ILE A 86 6.42 2.13 -3.97
N ALA A 87 5.89 1.83 -5.16
CA ALA A 87 5.85 0.47 -5.69
C ALA A 87 7.25 -0.13 -5.81
N ASP A 88 8.23 0.63 -6.30
CA ASP A 88 9.64 0.22 -6.39
C ASP A 88 10.28 0.00 -5.01
N VAL A 89 9.99 0.89 -4.05
CA VAL A 89 10.44 0.73 -2.65
C VAL A 89 9.88 -0.55 -2.05
N ALA A 90 8.59 -0.81 -2.21
CA ALA A 90 7.93 -2.02 -1.71
C ALA A 90 8.51 -3.29 -2.36
N ALA A 91 8.76 -3.28 -3.66
CA ALA A 91 9.36 -4.42 -4.37
C ALA A 91 10.78 -4.73 -3.85
N ARG A 92 11.62 -3.70 -3.68
CA ARG A 92 12.97 -3.86 -3.12
C ARG A 92 12.95 -4.37 -1.68
N GLU A 93 12.06 -3.84 -0.86
CA GLU A 93 11.93 -4.27 0.53
C GLU A 93 11.47 -5.74 0.62
N ALA A 94 10.54 -6.17 -0.23
CA ALA A 94 10.11 -7.57 -0.28
C ALA A 94 11.26 -8.51 -0.66
N LEU A 95 12.11 -8.11 -1.61
CA LEU A 95 13.30 -8.89 -1.97
C LEU A 95 14.31 -8.93 -0.82
N PHE A 96 14.51 -7.84 -0.11
CA PHE A 96 15.37 -7.80 1.08
C PHE A 96 14.85 -8.73 2.18
N LEU A 97 13.55 -8.70 2.47
CA LEU A 97 12.93 -9.61 3.43
C LEU A 97 13.07 -11.07 3.03
N LEU A 98 12.96 -11.40 1.74
CA LEU A 98 13.17 -12.77 1.25
C LEU A 98 14.62 -13.25 1.35
N GLN A 99 15.60 -12.34 1.38
CA GLN A 99 16.99 -12.70 1.69
C GLN A 99 17.16 -13.06 3.16
N GLN A 100 16.41 -12.41 4.05
CA GLN A 100 16.44 -12.67 5.50
C GLN A 100 15.60 -13.89 5.88
N PHE A 101 14.46 -14.06 5.22
CA PHE A 101 13.46 -15.09 5.48
C PHE A 101 13.15 -15.84 4.17
N PRO A 102 14.05 -16.72 3.72
CA PRO A 102 13.91 -17.40 2.44
C PRO A 102 12.70 -18.35 2.44
N LEU A 103 11.92 -18.29 1.35
CA LEU A 103 10.77 -19.17 1.11
C LEU A 103 11.11 -20.12 -0.05
N PRO A 104 11.53 -21.37 0.23
CA PRO A 104 12.19 -22.24 -0.77
C PRO A 104 11.30 -22.66 -1.95
N ASN A 105 9.98 -22.56 -1.83
CA ASN A 105 9.02 -22.97 -2.86
C ASN A 105 8.26 -21.80 -3.48
N VAL A 106 8.74 -20.56 -3.29
CA VAL A 106 8.03 -19.35 -3.72
C VAL A 106 8.95 -18.52 -4.59
N ASP A 107 8.48 -18.17 -5.78
CA ASP A 107 9.20 -17.25 -6.67
C ASP A 107 9.29 -15.85 -6.02
N PRO A 108 10.51 -15.35 -5.72
CA PRO A 108 10.69 -14.02 -5.14
C PRO A 108 10.06 -12.90 -5.96
N LYS A 109 9.95 -13.08 -7.28
CA LYS A 109 9.34 -12.11 -8.19
C LYS A 109 7.84 -11.98 -7.96
N VAL A 110 7.16 -13.06 -7.60
CA VAL A 110 5.72 -13.02 -7.28
C VAL A 110 5.50 -12.19 -6.02
N VAL A 111 6.34 -12.37 -5.00
CA VAL A 111 6.23 -11.62 -3.74
C VAL A 111 6.53 -10.13 -3.96
N SER A 112 7.56 -9.79 -4.73
CA SER A 112 7.93 -8.40 -5.00
C SER A 112 6.89 -7.65 -5.84
N ILE A 113 6.33 -8.28 -6.88
CA ILE A 113 5.20 -7.74 -7.65
C ILE A 113 3.98 -7.54 -6.74
N SER A 114 3.77 -8.47 -5.80
CA SER A 114 2.65 -8.38 -4.86
C SER A 114 2.78 -7.26 -3.87
N ALA A 115 4.00 -7.04 -3.36
CA ALA A 115 4.33 -5.89 -2.51
C ALA A 115 4.10 -4.57 -3.27
N ALA A 116 4.60 -4.45 -4.50
CA ALA A 116 4.41 -3.27 -5.34
C ALA A 116 2.92 -2.95 -5.59
N ALA A 117 2.15 -3.96 -5.99
CA ALA A 117 0.72 -3.81 -6.25
C ALA A 117 -0.07 -3.50 -4.96
N GLY A 118 0.30 -4.13 -3.85
CA GLY A 118 -0.29 -3.86 -2.54
C GLY A 118 -0.01 -2.43 -2.06
N ALA A 119 1.22 -1.95 -2.26
CA ALA A 119 1.64 -0.60 -1.88
C ALA A 119 0.91 0.47 -2.71
N HIS A 120 0.75 0.25 -4.02
CA HIS A 120 -0.03 1.14 -4.88
C HIS A 120 -1.48 1.26 -4.38
N ARG A 121 -2.14 0.15 -4.06
CA ARG A 121 -3.53 0.15 -3.54
C ARG A 121 -3.64 0.84 -2.18
N LEU A 122 -2.73 0.53 -1.24
CA LEU A 122 -2.67 1.17 0.07
C LEU A 122 -2.46 2.69 -0.06
N TYR A 123 -1.55 3.11 -0.94
CA TYR A 123 -1.26 4.52 -1.17
C TYR A 123 -2.47 5.25 -1.76
N ASN A 124 -3.12 4.68 -2.77
CA ASN A 124 -4.33 5.26 -3.36
C ASN A 124 -5.45 5.44 -2.32
N GLN A 125 -5.70 4.43 -1.47
CA GLN A 125 -6.67 4.54 -0.38
C GLN A 125 -6.28 5.61 0.63
N HIS A 126 -4.99 5.70 0.97
CA HIS A 126 -4.49 6.68 1.92
C HIS A 126 -4.66 8.11 1.38
N CYS A 127 -4.35 8.34 0.10
CA CYS A 127 -4.57 9.62 -0.58
C CYS A 127 -6.06 9.99 -0.60
N GLN A 128 -6.94 9.05 -0.95
CA GLN A 128 -8.39 9.30 -0.96
C GLN A 128 -8.92 9.73 0.42
N HIS A 129 -8.42 9.13 1.51
CA HIS A 129 -8.78 9.51 2.86
C HIS A 129 -8.31 10.93 3.21
N LEU A 130 -7.08 11.29 2.84
CA LEU A 130 -6.53 12.62 3.09
C LEU A 130 -7.23 13.71 2.27
N CYS A 131 -7.62 13.44 1.02
CA CYS A 131 -8.45 14.36 0.23
C CYS A 131 -9.82 14.63 0.89
N PHE A 132 -10.39 13.63 1.57
CA PHE A 132 -11.64 13.80 2.30
C PHE A 132 -11.45 14.68 3.54
N GLU A 133 -10.37 14.47 4.29
CA GLU A 133 -10.05 15.28 5.47
C GLU A 133 -9.69 16.72 5.11
N GLU A 134 -8.91 16.97 4.06
CA GLU A 134 -8.66 18.34 3.57
C GLU A 134 -9.93 19.04 3.09
N LYS A 135 -10.83 18.31 2.41
CA LYS A 135 -12.11 18.87 1.96
C LYS A 135 -13.02 19.21 3.14
N ILE A 136 -13.01 18.42 4.20
CA ILE A 136 -13.71 18.73 5.46
C ILE A 136 -13.10 19.96 6.12
N LEU A 137 -11.77 20.03 6.25
CA LEU A 137 -11.08 21.16 6.87
C LEU A 137 -11.32 22.47 6.10
N ARG A 138 -11.22 22.46 4.76
CA ARG A 138 -11.54 23.63 3.93
C ARG A 138 -13.01 24.03 3.97
N ASN A 139 -13.93 23.07 4.16
CA ASN A 139 -15.35 23.37 4.33
C ASN A 139 -15.67 23.88 5.76
N MET A 140 -14.83 23.60 6.75
CA MET A 140 -14.91 24.19 8.09
C MET A 140 -14.23 25.56 8.16
N GLU A 141 -13.34 25.89 7.22
CA GLU A 141 -12.77 27.23 6.99
C GLU A 141 -13.60 28.08 6.01
N GLY A 142 -14.92 27.86 5.96
CA GLY A 142 -15.85 28.82 5.35
C GLY A 142 -15.70 30.20 6.01
N PRO A 143 -16.00 31.31 5.30
CA PRO A 143 -15.80 32.64 5.83
C PRO A 143 -16.53 32.77 7.17
N ILE A 144 -15.80 33.15 8.22
CA ILE A 144 -16.40 33.67 9.44
C ILE A 144 -17.13 34.94 9.01
N GLU A 145 -18.40 34.81 8.64
CA GLU A 145 -19.30 35.96 8.56
C GLU A 145 -19.25 36.59 9.95
N SER A 146 -18.63 37.76 10.02
CA SER A 146 -18.60 38.58 11.21
C SER A 146 -20.05 38.87 11.60
N ILE A 147 -20.53 38.16 12.62
CA ILE A 147 -21.82 38.48 13.24
C ILE A 147 -21.64 39.84 13.90
N HIS A 148 -22.03 40.88 13.17
CA HIS A 148 -22.08 42.25 13.65
C HIS A 148 -23.21 42.32 14.70
N PHE A 149 -22.86 42.11 15.97
CA PHE A 149 -23.76 42.38 17.08
C PHE A 149 -23.99 43.90 17.14
N THR A 150 -25.08 44.37 16.54
CA THR A 150 -25.60 45.71 16.82
C THR A 150 -26.45 45.64 18.09
N SER A 151 -25.80 45.84 19.23
CA SER A 151 -26.49 46.10 20.49
C SER A 151 -27.14 47.49 20.41
N LYS A 152 -28.46 47.53 20.22
CA LYS A 152 -29.28 48.70 20.58
C LYS A 152 -29.66 48.58 22.06
N PHE A 153 -29.07 49.41 22.89
CA PHE A 153 -29.66 49.93 24.12
C PHE A 153 -29.54 51.45 24.10
#